data_AF-I1SSK0-F1
#
_entry.id   AF-I1SSK0-F1
#
_cell.length_a   1.000
_cell.length_b   1.000
_cell.length_c   1.000
_cell.angle_alpha   90.00
_cell.angle_beta   90.00
_cell.angle_gamma   90.00
#
_symmetry.space_group_name_H-M   'P 1'
#
loop_
_entity.id
_entity.type
_entity.pdbx_description
1 polymer ?
#
loop_
_entity_poly.entity_id
_entity_poly.type
_entity_poly.pdbx_seq_one_letter_code
_entity_poly.pdbx_strand_id
1 'polypeptide(L)'
;MQGLRRCSNDAVHLDLTPPSPPPPPPPPPTSSTSLSFDAVESAETRIQRLISEHPVIIFSRSSCCMCHVMKKLLATIGVHPTVIELDDHEISALPLPPPSHDNDDAPRNLAPALFIGGTCVGGLESLVALHLSGHLVPKLVEVGALWV
;
A
#
# COMPACT_ATOMS: atom_id res chain seq x y z
N MET A 1 25.43 -21.67 -12.24
CA MET A 1 24.29 -21.14 -11.48
C MET A 1 23.92 -19.79 -12.06
N GLN A 2 22.68 -19.67 -12.51
CA GLN A 2 22.11 -18.58 -13.29
C GLN A 2 21.98 -17.35 -12.35
N GLY A 3 22.53 -16.18 -12.69
CA GLY A 3 21.96 -15.29 -13.70
C GLY A 3 21.08 -14.22 -13.03
N LEU A 4 21.63 -13.47 -12.07
CA LEU A 4 20.92 -12.37 -11.43
C LEU A 4 20.88 -11.19 -12.41
N ARG A 5 19.80 -11.12 -13.20
CA ARG A 5 19.53 -9.99 -14.10
C ARG A 5 19.32 -8.72 -13.24
N ARG A 6 20.39 -7.93 -13.11
CA ARG A 6 20.28 -6.51 -12.75
C ARG A 6 19.68 -5.78 -13.95
N CYS A 7 18.49 -5.23 -13.81
CA CYS A 7 17.97 -4.28 -14.76
C CYS A 7 18.72 -2.95 -14.57
N SER A 8 19.82 -2.78 -15.31
CA SER A 8 20.41 -1.46 -15.58
C SER A 8 19.42 -0.65 -16.38
N ASN A 9 19.06 0.55 -15.90
CA ASN A 9 18.60 1.61 -16.78
C ASN A 9 19.66 2.70 -16.76
N ASP A 10 20.37 2.77 -17.88
CA ASP A 10 21.40 3.74 -18.23
C ASP A 10 20.79 5.14 -18.34
N ALA A 11 21.49 6.13 -17.81
CA ALA A 11 21.10 7.52 -17.90
C ALA A 11 21.45 8.08 -19.28
N VAL A 12 20.46 8.64 -19.98
CA VAL A 12 20.71 9.52 -21.14
C VAL A 12 20.48 10.97 -20.70
N HIS A 13 21.59 11.70 -20.53
CA HIS A 13 21.59 13.13 -20.29
C HIS A 13 21.52 13.84 -21.66
N LEU A 14 20.41 14.51 -21.96
CA LEU A 14 20.32 15.47 -23.06
C LEU A 14 20.20 16.88 -22.48
N ASP A 15 21.32 17.61 -22.54
CA ASP A 15 21.40 19.04 -22.34
C ASP A 15 20.89 19.75 -23.60
N LEU A 16 19.73 20.40 -23.50
CA LEU A 16 19.26 21.40 -24.46
C LEU A 16 18.55 22.49 -23.66
N THR A 17 19.23 23.63 -23.46
CA THR A 17 18.64 24.87 -22.93
C THR A 17 17.87 25.61 -24.03
N PRO A 18 16.55 25.87 -23.89
CA PRO A 18 15.82 26.86 -24.67
C PRO A 18 15.70 28.22 -23.94
N PRO A 19 15.55 29.35 -24.67
CA PRO A 19 15.61 30.71 -24.14
C PRO A 19 14.41 31.11 -23.26
N SER A 20 14.66 32.03 -22.33
CA SER A 20 13.73 32.52 -21.30
C SER A 20 12.48 33.23 -21.86
N PRO A 21 11.27 32.97 -21.33
CA PRO A 21 10.06 33.74 -21.62
C PRO A 21 9.96 35.06 -20.81
N PRO A 22 9.13 36.04 -21.22
CA PRO A 22 8.91 37.30 -20.50
C PRO A 22 8.10 37.14 -19.20
N PRO A 23 8.19 38.08 -18.24
CA PRO A 23 7.56 37.94 -16.93
C PRO A 23 6.02 38.11 -16.97
N PRO A 24 5.28 37.35 -16.14
CA PRO A 24 3.82 37.46 -16.03
C PRO A 24 3.37 38.69 -15.21
N PRO A 25 2.12 39.17 -15.40
CA PRO A 25 1.52 40.24 -14.58
C PRO A 25 1.25 39.80 -13.13
N PRO A 26 1.13 40.74 -12.17
CA PRO A 26 0.97 40.42 -10.76
C PRO A 26 -0.40 39.76 -10.44
N PRO A 27 -0.45 38.80 -9.51
CA PRO A 27 -1.70 38.14 -9.13
C PRO A 27 -2.61 39.03 -8.25
N PRO A 28 -3.94 38.87 -8.32
CA PRO A 28 -4.88 39.45 -7.34
C PRO A 28 -4.68 38.80 -5.95
N PRO A 29 -5.17 39.42 -4.84
CA PRO A 29 -4.94 38.89 -3.50
C PRO A 29 -5.68 37.57 -3.31
N THR A 30 -4.99 36.46 -3.56
CA THR A 30 -5.41 35.13 -3.13
C THR A 30 -5.26 35.07 -1.63
N SER A 31 -6.40 34.96 -0.94
CA SER A 31 -6.48 34.56 0.46
C SER A 31 -5.50 33.43 0.71
N SER A 32 -4.47 33.71 1.49
CA SER A 32 -3.54 32.71 1.98
C SER A 32 -4.32 31.76 2.89
N THR A 33 -4.92 30.71 2.34
CA THR A 33 -5.20 29.51 3.14
C THR A 33 -3.83 28.96 3.46
N SER A 34 -3.34 29.31 4.65
CA SER A 34 -2.18 28.70 5.27
C SER A 34 -2.44 27.21 5.37
N LEU A 35 -2.00 26.44 4.38
CA LEU A 35 -1.85 25.02 4.52
C LEU A 35 -0.60 24.81 5.38
N SER A 36 -0.76 24.96 6.69
CA SER A 36 0.26 24.55 7.66
C SER A 36 0.30 23.03 7.66
N PHE A 37 0.98 22.45 6.68
CA PHE A 37 1.40 21.05 6.73
C PHE A 37 2.80 20.99 7.33
N ASP A 38 2.86 21.17 8.64
CA ASP A 38 4.00 20.72 9.44
C ASP A 38 3.44 20.05 10.70
N ALA A 39 2.74 18.95 10.48
CA ALA A 39 2.72 17.88 11.46
C ALA A 39 3.54 16.75 10.82
N VAL A 40 4.64 16.38 11.49
CA VAL A 40 5.27 15.07 11.22
C VAL A 40 4.22 14.04 11.62
N GLU A 41 3.40 13.61 10.66
CA GLU A 41 2.38 12.58 10.85
C GLU A 41 3.12 11.28 11.24
N SER A 42 2.73 10.68 12.36
CA SER A 42 3.31 9.40 12.80
C SER A 42 2.96 8.29 11.79
N ALA A 43 3.81 7.27 11.69
CA ALA A 43 3.54 6.09 10.84
C ALA A 43 2.19 5.45 11.19
N GLU A 44 1.86 5.36 12.48
CA GLU A 44 0.58 4.81 12.95
C GLU A 44 -0.63 5.62 12.44
N THR A 45 -0.58 6.95 12.59
CA THR A 45 -1.68 7.83 12.15
C THR A 45 -1.86 7.79 10.63
N ARG A 46 -0.75 7.74 9.89
CA ARG A 46 -0.74 7.59 8.43
C ARG A 46 -1.36 6.26 8.00
N ILE A 47 -0.96 5.17 8.64
CA ILE A 47 -1.47 3.81 8.37
C ILE A 47 -2.97 3.74 8.64
N GLN A 48 -3.43 4.22 9.80
CA GLN A 48 -4.85 4.22 10.16
C GLN A 48 -5.69 5.03 9.15
N ARG A 49 -5.19 6.19 8.72
CA ARG A 49 -5.84 7.00 7.69
C ARG A 49 -5.96 6.22 6.38
N LEU A 50 -4.86 5.64 5.88
CA LEU A 50 -4.86 4.84 4.64
C LEU A 50 -5.82 3.64 4.71
N ILE A 51 -5.91 2.98 5.87
CA ILE A 51 -6.85 1.87 6.12
C ILE A 51 -8.31 2.36 6.02
N SER A 52 -8.60 3.57 6.50
CA SER A 52 -9.95 4.15 6.45
C SER A 52 -10.35 4.68 5.07
N GLU A 53 -9.38 5.16 4.29
CA GLU A 53 -9.61 5.76 2.96
C GLU A 53 -9.78 4.71 1.86
N HIS A 54 -9.24 3.51 2.05
CA HIS A 54 -9.23 2.45 1.05
C HIS A 54 -10.04 1.22 1.49
N PRO A 55 -11.07 0.80 0.74
CA PRO A 55 -11.90 -0.35 1.11
C PRO A 55 -11.11 -1.66 1.11
N VAL A 56 -10.07 -1.76 0.27
CA VAL A 56 -9.13 -2.89 0.25
C VAL A 56 -7.71 -2.37 0.09
N ILE A 57 -6.84 -2.67 1.05
CA ILE A 57 -5.45 -2.23 1.05
C ILE A 57 -4.51 -3.34 1.50
N ILE A 58 -3.35 -3.45 0.84
CA ILE A 58 -2.26 -4.36 1.19
C ILE A 58 -1.05 -3.52 1.57
N PHE A 59 -0.54 -3.71 2.78
CA PHE A 59 0.77 -3.21 3.18
C PHE A 59 1.83 -4.27 2.91
N SER A 60 2.92 -3.85 2.28
CA SER A 60 4.00 -4.71 1.76
C SER A 60 5.35 -4.25 2.27
N ARG A 61 6.34 -5.15 2.28
CA ARG A 61 7.76 -4.79 2.24
C ARG A 61 8.22 -4.59 0.81
N SER A 62 9.36 -3.93 0.62
CA SER A 62 10.03 -3.89 -0.66
C SER A 62 10.31 -5.31 -1.19
N SER A 63 10.06 -5.53 -2.48
CA SER A 63 10.31 -6.82 -3.17
C SER A 63 9.62 -8.07 -2.56
N CYS A 64 8.42 -7.93 -1.99
CA CYS A 64 7.71 -9.07 -1.40
C CYS A 64 6.97 -9.94 -2.44
N CYS A 65 7.44 -11.18 -2.63
CA CYS A 65 6.81 -12.14 -3.55
C CYS A 65 5.35 -12.47 -3.21
N MET A 66 5.02 -12.58 -1.93
CA MET A 66 3.67 -12.91 -1.46
C MET A 66 2.65 -11.81 -1.77
N CYS A 67 3.08 -10.55 -1.79
CA CYS A 67 2.20 -9.43 -2.17
C CYS A 67 1.74 -9.54 -3.63
N HIS A 68 2.59 -10.05 -4.52
CA HIS A 68 2.18 -10.31 -5.90
C HIS A 68 1.12 -11.40 -5.99
N VAL A 69 1.20 -12.44 -5.14
CA VAL A 69 0.19 -13.50 -5.09
C VAL A 69 -1.14 -12.96 -4.59
N MET A 70 -1.15 -12.19 -3.51
CA MET A 70 -2.38 -11.59 -2.96
C MET A 70 -3.04 -10.63 -3.94
N LYS A 71 -2.25 -9.75 -4.59
CA LYS A 71 -2.73 -8.86 -5.66
C LYS A 71 -3.41 -9.65 -6.78
N LYS A 72 -2.78 -10.73 -7.24
CA LYS A 72 -3.33 -11.57 -8.31
C LYS A 72 -4.62 -12.28 -7.87
N LEU A 73 -4.66 -12.84 -6.68
CA LEU A 73 -5.86 -13.49 -6.14
C LEU A 73 -7.04 -12.51 -6.12
N LEU A 74 -6.86 -11.32 -5.56
CA LEU A 74 -7.93 -10.31 -5.53
C LEU A 74 -8.35 -9.87 -6.95
N ALA A 75 -7.39 -9.73 -7.86
CA ALA A 75 -7.69 -9.40 -9.26
C ALA A 75 -8.51 -10.50 -9.96
N THR A 76 -8.33 -11.78 -9.64
CA THR A 76 -9.18 -12.86 -10.20
C THR A 76 -10.64 -12.77 -9.77
N ILE A 77 -10.92 -12.09 -8.66
CA ILE A 77 -12.27 -11.83 -8.13
C ILE A 77 -12.85 -10.53 -8.71
N GLY A 78 -12.04 -9.74 -9.44
CA GLY A 78 -12.43 -8.45 -9.99
C GLY A 78 -12.15 -7.27 -9.06
N VAL A 79 -11.33 -7.43 -8.02
CA VAL A 79 -10.98 -6.37 -7.06
C VAL A 79 -9.54 -5.90 -7.27
N HIS A 80 -9.34 -4.58 -7.29
CA HIS A 80 -8.03 -3.95 -7.39
C HIS A 80 -7.64 -3.30 -6.04
N PRO A 81 -6.80 -3.95 -5.22
CA PRO A 81 -6.40 -3.40 -3.93
C PRO A 81 -5.40 -2.25 -4.08
N THR A 82 -5.46 -1.26 -3.19
CA THR A 82 -4.35 -0.32 -2.98
C THR A 82 -3.18 -1.07 -2.39
N VAL A 83 -1.96 -0.87 -2.88
CA VAL A 83 -0.75 -1.50 -2.31
C VAL A 83 0.25 -0.42 -1.92
N ILE A 84 0.61 -0.41 -0.63
CA ILE A 84 1.55 0.54 -0.06
C ILE A 84 2.77 -0.24 0.46
N GLU A 85 3.94 0.13 -0.03
CA GLU A 85 5.20 -0.37 0.52
C GLU A 85 5.54 0.43 1.78
N LEU A 86 5.87 -0.28 2.85
CA LEU A 86 6.29 0.25 4.13
C LEU A 86 7.73 -0.15 4.41
N ASP A 87 8.45 0.74 5.07
CA ASP A 87 9.77 0.44 5.61
C ASP A 87 9.67 -0.41 6.88
N ASP A 88 10.78 -1.02 7.31
CA ASP A 88 10.81 -1.91 8.48
C ASP A 88 10.35 -1.22 9.78
N HIS A 89 10.58 0.08 9.90
CA HIS A 89 10.14 0.88 11.04
C HIS A 89 8.62 1.12 11.04
N GLU A 90 8.01 1.31 9.88
CA GLU A 90 6.57 1.54 9.73
C GLU A 90 5.76 0.24 9.91
N ILE A 91 6.33 -0.91 9.53
CA ILE A 91 5.66 -2.21 9.66
C ILE A 91 5.34 -2.55 11.12
N SER A 92 6.16 -2.07 12.05
CA SER A 92 5.91 -2.23 13.49
C SER A 92 4.70 -1.43 13.98
N ALA A 93 4.25 -0.43 13.22
CA ALA A 93 3.07 0.39 13.52
C ALA A 93 1.77 -0.15 12.89
N LEU A 94 1.82 -1.28 12.17
CA LEU A 94 0.61 -1.92 11.64
C LEU A 94 -0.26 -2.47 12.79
N PRO A 95 -1.59 -2.23 12.77
CA PRO A 95 -2.52 -2.73 13.78
C PRO A 95 -2.84 -4.20 13.53
N LEU A 96 -1.86 -5.07 13.80
CA LEU A 96 -1.96 -6.52 13.59
C LEU A 96 -2.36 -7.24 14.88
N PRO A 97 -3.10 -8.36 14.78
CA PRO A 97 -3.40 -9.19 15.93
C PRO A 97 -2.09 -9.72 16.56
N PRO A 98 -2.09 -10.00 17.88
CA PRO A 98 -0.92 -10.54 18.56
C PRO A 98 -0.46 -11.85 17.89
N PRO A 99 0.85 -12.12 17.82
CA PRO A 99 1.34 -13.36 17.24
C PRO A 99 0.75 -14.54 18.00
N SER A 100 0.14 -15.48 17.28
CA SER A 100 -0.18 -16.80 17.83
C SER A 100 1.13 -17.49 18.20
N HIS A 101 1.24 -17.93 19.44
CA HIS A 101 2.45 -18.51 20.08
C HIS A 101 3.03 -19.77 19.40
N ASP A 102 2.52 -20.21 18.26
CA ASP A 102 2.88 -21.49 17.63
C ASP A 102 4.04 -21.41 16.61
N ASN A 103 4.57 -20.21 16.32
CA ASN A 103 5.65 -20.02 15.33
C ASN A 103 6.81 -19.20 15.89
N ASP A 104 7.63 -19.82 16.75
CA ASP A 104 8.74 -19.19 17.49
C ASP A 104 9.98 -18.85 16.61
N ASP A 105 10.06 -19.34 15.37
CA ASP A 105 11.27 -19.22 14.52
C ASP A 105 11.11 -18.38 13.25
N ALA A 106 9.93 -17.81 12.97
CA ALA A 106 9.75 -16.92 11.83
C ALA A 106 10.03 -15.47 12.26
N PRO A 107 11.04 -14.78 11.68
CA PRO A 107 11.33 -13.39 12.02
C PRO A 107 10.12 -12.53 11.68
N ARG A 108 9.27 -12.23 12.68
CA ARG A 108 8.18 -11.24 12.70
C ARG A 108 7.76 -10.78 11.29
N ASN A 109 7.30 -11.73 10.47
CA ASN A 109 7.08 -11.53 9.04
C ASN A 109 5.64 -11.06 8.88
N LEU A 110 5.41 -9.85 9.38
CA LEU A 110 4.10 -9.21 9.53
C LEU A 110 3.53 -8.68 8.21
N ALA A 111 4.33 -8.65 7.14
CA ALA A 111 3.94 -8.21 5.80
C ALA A 111 4.09 -9.35 4.78
N PRO A 112 3.14 -9.55 3.84
CA PRO A 112 1.99 -8.69 3.59
C PRO A 112 0.91 -8.71 4.66
N ALA A 113 0.28 -7.55 4.87
CA ALA A 113 -0.93 -7.40 5.66
C ALA A 113 -2.07 -6.83 4.80
N LEU A 114 -3.18 -7.56 4.73
CA LEU A 114 -4.39 -7.17 4.03
C LEU A 114 -5.43 -6.63 5.01
N PHE A 115 -6.03 -5.51 4.64
CA PHE A 115 -7.18 -4.92 5.30
C PHE A 115 -8.35 -4.82 4.33
N ILE A 116 -9.54 -5.13 4.82
CA ILE A 116 -10.80 -5.02 4.09
C ILE A 116 -11.80 -4.28 4.97
N GLY A 117 -12.34 -3.15 4.48
CA GLY A 117 -13.29 -2.31 5.21
C GLY A 117 -12.76 -1.83 6.55
N GLY A 118 -11.49 -1.43 6.60
CA GLY A 118 -10.86 -0.98 7.84
C GLY A 118 -10.37 -2.09 8.79
N THR A 119 -10.70 -3.35 8.52
CA THR A 119 -10.40 -4.48 9.43
C THR A 119 -9.23 -5.31 8.93
N CYS A 120 -8.29 -5.65 9.82
CA CYS A 120 -7.17 -6.56 9.51
C CYS A 120 -7.68 -7.96 9.18
N VAL A 121 -7.36 -8.46 7.99
CA VAL A 121 -7.60 -9.85 7.57
C VAL A 121 -6.36 -10.71 7.81
N GLY A 122 -5.17 -10.13 7.69
CA GLY A 122 -3.89 -10.82 7.85
C GLY A 122 -3.15 -11.00 6.53
N GLY A 123 -2.35 -12.06 6.41
CA GLY A 123 -1.50 -12.31 5.24
C GLY A 123 -2.17 -13.15 4.15
N LEU A 124 -1.33 -13.78 3.33
CA LEU A 124 -1.77 -14.65 2.23
C LEU A 124 -2.61 -15.84 2.71
N GLU A 125 -2.20 -16.50 3.80
CA GLU A 125 -2.90 -17.67 4.34
C GLU A 125 -4.33 -17.33 4.75
N SER A 126 -4.52 -16.24 5.49
CA SER A 126 -5.84 -15.74 5.88
C SER A 126 -6.70 -15.37 4.68
N LEU A 127 -6.12 -14.73 3.65
CA LEU A 127 -6.84 -14.41 2.41
C LEU A 127 -7.30 -15.67 1.68
N VAL A 128 -6.43 -16.68 1.55
CA VAL A 128 -6.77 -17.96 0.92
C VAL A 128 -7.85 -18.68 1.72
N ALA A 129 -7.74 -18.74 3.05
CA ALA A 129 -8.76 -19.34 3.91
C ALA A 129 -10.11 -18.63 3.77
N LEU A 130 -10.12 -17.29 3.72
CA LEU A 130 -11.34 -16.50 3.52
C LEU A 130 -11.96 -16.72 2.12
N HIS A 131 -11.12 -16.93 1.10
CA HIS A 131 -11.57 -17.25 -0.26
C HIS A 131 -12.18 -18.66 -0.32
N LEU A 132 -11.49 -19.68 0.20
CA LEU A 132 -11.94 -21.07 0.18
C LEU A 132 -13.18 -21.32 1.02
N SER A 133 -13.36 -20.55 2.10
CA SER A 133 -14.58 -20.60 2.92
C SER A 133 -15.77 -19.87 2.31
N GLY A 134 -15.60 -19.18 1.17
CA GLY A 134 -16.68 -18.47 0.49
C GLY A 134 -17.06 -17.12 1.10
N HIS A 135 -16.38 -16.65 2.14
CA HIS A 135 -16.71 -15.40 2.84
C HIS A 135 -16.05 -14.16 2.23
N LEU A 136 -15.07 -14.33 1.34
CA LEU A 136 -14.34 -13.21 0.74
C LEU A 136 -15.25 -12.32 -0.13
N VAL A 137 -16.04 -12.91 -1.03
CA VAL A 137 -16.93 -12.15 -1.93
C VAL A 137 -17.99 -11.36 -1.14
N PRO A 138 -18.75 -11.97 -0.20
CA PRO A 138 -19.69 -11.21 0.64
C PRO A 138 -19.04 -10.02 1.35
N LYS A 139 -17.85 -10.23 1.93
CA LYS A 139 -17.12 -9.17 2.63
C LYS A 139 -16.69 -8.03 1.70
N LEU A 140 -16.31 -8.34 0.46
CA LEU A 140 -15.94 -7.34 -0.55
C LEU A 140 -17.15 -6.53 -1.03
N VAL A 141 -18.32 -7.16 -1.17
CA VAL A 141 -19.57 -6.48 -1.52
C VAL A 141 -20.02 -5.55 -0.39
N GLU A 142 -19.94 -6.00 0.87
CA GLU A 142 -20.30 -5.20 2.05
C GLU A 142 -19.52 -3.88 2.12
N VAL A 143 -18.24 -3.91 1.78
CA VAL A 143 -17.36 -2.71 1.81
C VAL A 143 -17.40 -1.92 0.51
N GLY A 144 -18.25 -2.29 -0.44
CA GLY A 144 -18.38 -1.63 -1.74
C GLY A 144 -17.17 -1.80 -2.68
N ALA A 145 -16.31 -2.80 -2.42
CA ALA A 145 -15.15 -3.09 -3.26
C ALA A 145 -15.48 -3.96 -4.48
N LEU A 146 -16.67 -4.58 -4.50
CA LEU A 146 -17.15 -5.43 -5.57
C LEU A 146 -18.65 -5.21 -5.79
N TRP A 147 -19.09 -5.05 -7.03
CA TRP A 147 -20.49 -5.06 -7.43
C TRP A 147 -20.81 -6.36 -8.16
N VAL A 148 -21.89 -7.03 -7.75
CA VAL A 148 -22.40 -8.30 -8.29
C VAL A 148 -23.83 -8.16 -8.80
#